data_AF-A0A925FSD6-F1
#
_entry.id   AF-A0A925FSD6-F1
#
_cell.length_a   1.000
_cell.length_b   1.000
_cell.length_c   1.000
_cell.angle_alpha   90.00
_cell.angle_beta   90.00
_cell.angle_gamma   90.00
#
_symmetry.space_group_name_H-M   'P 1'
#
loop_
_entity.id
_entity.type
_entity.pdbx_description
1 polymer ?
#
loop_
_entity_poly.entity_id
_entity_poly.type
_entity_poly.pdbx_seq_one_letter_code
_entity_poly.pdbx_strand_id
1 'polypeptide(L)'
;MIKRYMHKRERYFAMLNDNRIVRPFDWGTEFITDHPNGDDPRKLFAEYSREMVANSAEFFFSPEISDFDLEGNQLIWTSGIKTPSIENNTSYATYFPHETNKKSAVLVLPHWNAKAGTYFDLCKFFNKVGISALRLTLP
;
A
#
# COMPACT_ATOMS: atom_id res chain seq x y z
N MET A 1 16.17 16.64 -27.73
CA MET A 1 16.18 15.25 -28.25
C MET A 1 15.44 14.28 -27.32
N ILE A 2 15.77 14.25 -26.02
CA ILE A 2 15.13 13.38 -25.00
C ILE A 2 13.61 13.60 -24.87
N LYS A 3 13.13 14.86 -24.86
CA LYS A 3 11.70 15.18 -24.76
C LYS A 3 10.84 14.50 -25.85
N ARG A 4 11.27 14.56 -27.13
CA ARG A 4 10.54 13.90 -28.24
C ARG A 4 10.56 12.38 -28.10
N TYR A 5 11.66 11.81 -27.61
CA TYR A 5 11.77 10.38 -27.36
C TYR A 5 10.85 9.93 -26.22
N MET A 6 10.84 10.64 -25.09
CA MET A 6 9.94 10.36 -23.95
C MET A 6 8.47 10.44 -24.36
N HIS A 7 8.06 11.52 -25.03
CA HIS A 7 6.67 11.67 -25.48
C HIS A 7 6.26 10.62 -26.52
N LYS A 8 7.17 10.17 -27.40
CA LYS A 8 6.89 9.07 -28.32
C LYS A 8 6.67 7.75 -27.57
N ARG A 9 7.51 7.45 -26.57
CA ARG A 9 7.35 6.26 -25.72
C ARG A 9 6.08 6.29 -24.89
N GLU A 10 5.76 7.42 -24.26
CA GLU A 10 4.52 7.59 -23.49
C GLU A 10 3.30 7.36 -24.38
N ARG A 11 3.23 8.00 -25.55
CA ARG A 11 2.11 7.78 -26.49
C ARG A 11 2.01 6.32 -26.92
N TYR A 12 3.14 5.69 -27.25
CA TYR A 12 3.17 4.28 -27.64
C TYR A 12 2.60 3.37 -26.55
N PHE A 13 3.08 3.49 -25.31
CA PHE A 13 2.57 2.67 -24.20
C PHE A 13 1.13 3.01 -23.80
N ALA A 14 0.75 4.29 -23.84
CA ALA A 14 -0.62 4.72 -23.53
C ALA A 14 -1.64 4.22 -24.55
N MET A 15 -1.24 4.01 -25.81
CA MET A 15 -2.10 3.51 -26.89
C MET A 15 -1.95 2.00 -27.14
N LEU A 16 -1.04 1.32 -26.45
CA LEU A 16 -0.74 -0.09 -26.72
C LEU A 16 -1.85 -1.04 -26.25
N ASN A 17 -2.58 -0.64 -25.22
CA ASN A 17 -3.63 -1.42 -24.59
C ASN A 17 -4.94 -0.62 -24.61
N ASP A 18 -5.99 -1.17 -25.24
CA ASP A 18 -7.35 -0.59 -25.21
C ASP A 18 -8.23 -1.26 -24.13
N ASN A 19 -7.61 -1.87 -23.13
CA ASN A 19 -8.29 -2.59 -22.04
C ASN A 19 -8.92 -1.64 -21.02
N ARG A 20 -9.14 -0.38 -21.37
CA ARG A 20 -9.63 0.65 -20.46
C ARG A 20 -11.14 0.53 -20.34
N ILE A 21 -11.59 -0.05 -19.23
CA ILE A 21 -13.01 -0.15 -18.92
C ILE A 21 -13.47 1.20 -18.35
N VAL A 22 -14.33 1.90 -19.08
CA VAL A 22 -15.03 3.07 -18.55
C VAL A 22 -16.13 2.57 -17.61
N ARG A 23 -16.00 2.87 -16.32
CA ARG A 23 -17.01 2.56 -15.31
C ARG A 23 -17.87 3.79 -15.04
N PRO A 24 -19.17 3.63 -14.73
CA PRO A 24 -19.95 4.72 -14.19
C PRO A 24 -19.32 5.24 -12.90
N PHE A 25 -19.59 6.50 -12.58
CA PHE A 25 -19.17 7.07 -11.30
C PHE A 25 -19.85 6.32 -10.16
N ASP A 26 -19.04 5.97 -9.15
CA ASP A 26 -19.50 5.36 -7.90
C ASP A 26 -18.87 6.12 -6.73
N TRP A 27 -19.60 6.20 -5.62
CA TRP A 27 -19.18 6.93 -4.43
C TRP A 27 -18.21 6.13 -3.56
N GLY A 28 -18.20 4.80 -3.68
CA GLY A 28 -17.33 3.95 -2.85
C GLY A 28 -17.77 3.89 -1.38
N THR A 29 -19.08 3.99 -1.11
CA THR A 29 -19.63 3.99 0.26
C THR A 29 -19.35 2.67 0.99
N GLU A 30 -19.17 1.57 0.26
CA GLU A 30 -18.79 0.26 0.78
C GLU A 30 -17.46 0.23 1.55
N PHE A 31 -16.62 1.26 1.41
CA PHE A 31 -15.35 1.38 2.16
C PHE A 31 -15.48 2.15 3.48
N ILE A 32 -16.62 2.79 3.74
CA ILE A 32 -16.85 3.59 4.97
C ILE A 32 -18.08 3.12 5.78
N THR A 33 -18.95 2.29 5.19
CA THR A 33 -20.10 1.70 5.88
C THR A 33 -20.36 0.29 5.38
N ASP A 34 -20.69 -0.62 6.30
CA ASP A 34 -21.08 -1.99 5.97
C ASP A 34 -22.46 -2.06 5.29
N HIS A 35 -23.34 -1.08 5.55
CA HIS A 35 -24.72 -1.03 5.06
C HIS A 35 -25.01 0.34 4.46
N PRO A 36 -24.73 0.53 3.16
CA PRO A 36 -25.25 1.68 2.43
C PRO A 36 -26.75 1.45 2.24
N ASN A 37 -27.55 1.72 3.27
CA ASN A 37 -28.95 2.05 3.06
C ASN A 37 -28.97 3.19 2.02
N GLY A 38 -30.00 3.30 1.17
CA GLY A 38 -30.07 4.24 0.05
C GLY A 38 -30.07 5.74 0.41
N ASP A 39 -29.44 6.09 1.52
CA ASP A 39 -29.10 7.40 2.02
C ASP A 39 -28.19 8.16 1.07
N ASP A 40 -28.24 9.49 1.18
CA ASP A 40 -27.42 10.39 0.39
C ASP A 40 -25.93 10.18 0.73
N PRO A 41 -25.08 9.78 -0.24
CA PRO A 41 -23.68 9.47 0.01
C PRO A 41 -22.92 10.65 0.59
N ARG A 42 -23.32 11.89 0.29
CA ARG A 42 -22.70 13.09 0.85
C ARG A 42 -22.90 13.18 2.35
N LYS A 43 -24.08 12.78 2.85
CA LYS A 43 -24.37 12.76 4.29
C LYS A 43 -23.56 11.68 4.99
N LEU A 44 -23.50 10.48 4.39
CA LEU A 44 -22.67 9.38 4.89
C LEU A 44 -21.21 9.81 5.07
N PHE A 45 -20.59 10.40 4.04
CA PHE A 45 -19.20 10.87 4.14
C PHE A 45 -19.03 12.00 5.17
N ALA A 46 -19.98 12.93 5.27
CA ALA A 46 -19.90 14.04 6.23
C ALA A 46 -20.01 13.56 7.69
N GLU A 47 -20.89 12.59 7.95
CA GLU A 47 -21.06 11.98 9.27
C GLU A 47 -19.85 11.12 9.64
N TYR A 48 -19.42 10.24 8.74
CA TYR A 48 -18.21 9.43 8.91
C TYR A 48 -16.99 10.30 9.21
N SER A 49 -16.77 11.37 8.43
CA SER A 49 -15.64 12.27 8.64
C SER A 49 -15.71 12.95 10.01
N ARG A 50 -16.90 13.37 10.46
CA ARG A 50 -17.10 13.98 11.77
C ARG A 50 -16.76 13.00 12.89
N GLU A 51 -17.21 11.75 12.76
CA GLU A 51 -16.95 10.69 13.73
C GLU A 51 -15.46 10.32 13.80
N MET A 52 -14.81 10.12 12.65
CA MET A 52 -13.38 9.77 12.61
C MET A 52 -12.49 10.88 13.16
N VAL A 53 -12.86 12.14 12.94
CA VAL A 53 -12.15 13.28 13.54
C VAL A 53 -12.36 13.32 15.06
N ALA A 54 -13.59 13.07 15.54
CA ALA A 54 -13.88 13.03 16.97
C ALA A 54 -13.17 11.86 17.69
N ASN A 55 -13.02 10.72 17.01
CA ASN A 55 -12.40 9.50 17.51
C ASN A 55 -11.03 9.22 16.85
N SER A 56 -10.23 10.27 16.61
CA SER A 56 -9.00 10.13 15.81
C SER A 56 -7.98 9.14 16.38
N ALA A 57 -7.96 8.96 17.70
CA ALA A 57 -7.08 7.99 18.35
C ALA A 57 -7.42 6.54 17.96
N GLU A 58 -8.71 6.24 17.81
CA GLU A 58 -9.18 4.95 17.30
C GLU A 58 -8.93 4.84 15.80
N PHE A 59 -9.09 5.91 15.02
CA PHE A 59 -8.79 5.89 13.59
C PHE A 59 -7.31 5.61 13.28
N PHE A 60 -6.39 6.22 14.05
CA PHE A 60 -4.94 6.05 13.91
C PHE A 60 -4.37 4.98 14.85
N PHE A 61 -5.20 4.03 15.31
CA PHE A 61 -4.73 2.98 16.20
C PHE A 61 -3.66 2.12 15.52
N SER A 62 -2.77 1.56 16.35
CA SER A 62 -1.80 0.56 15.92
C SER A 62 -2.13 -0.76 16.62
N PRO A 63 -2.65 -1.78 15.91
CA PRO A 63 -2.86 -3.08 16.52
C PRO A 63 -1.53 -3.73 16.88
N GLU A 64 -1.57 -4.59 17.90
CA GLU A 64 -0.47 -5.51 18.16
C GLU A 64 -0.45 -6.58 17.07
N ILE A 65 0.71 -6.78 16.43
CA ILE A 65 0.92 -7.79 15.39
C ILE A 65 1.75 -8.91 16.02
N SER A 66 1.14 -10.08 16.21
CA SER A 66 1.78 -11.24 16.85
C SER A 66 1.85 -12.47 15.95
N ASP A 67 1.20 -12.43 14.78
CA ASP A 67 1.03 -13.53 13.85
C ASP A 67 1.95 -13.42 12.62
N PHE A 68 3.05 -12.67 12.74
CA PHE A 68 3.97 -12.52 11.63
C PHE A 68 4.72 -13.83 11.36
N ASP A 69 4.89 -14.14 10.08
CA ASP A 69 5.62 -15.29 9.59
C ASP A 69 6.73 -14.83 8.63
N LEU A 70 7.95 -15.32 8.86
CA LEU A 70 9.14 -14.99 8.09
C LEU A 70 9.69 -16.26 7.43
N GLU A 71 9.41 -16.41 6.15
CA GLU A 71 9.96 -17.49 5.32
C GLU A 71 11.04 -16.94 4.40
N GLY A 72 12.31 -17.23 4.73
CA GLY A 72 13.46 -16.69 4.02
C GLY A 72 13.51 -15.15 4.14
N ASN A 73 13.20 -14.46 3.04
CA ASN A 73 13.16 -12.99 2.99
C ASN A 73 11.72 -12.45 2.90
N GLN A 74 10.70 -13.30 2.90
CA GLN A 74 9.31 -12.88 2.78
C GLN A 74 8.67 -12.83 4.17
N LEU A 75 8.16 -11.66 4.54
CA LEU A 75 7.47 -11.42 5.80
C LEU A 75 5.98 -11.21 5.51
N ILE A 76 5.12 -11.93 6.20
CA ILE A 76 3.66 -11.90 6.04
C ILE A 76 3.01 -11.76 7.42
N TRP A 77 1.94 -10.98 7.53
CA TRP A 77 1.14 -10.87 8.76
C TRP A 77 -0.27 -10.38 8.44
N THR A 78 -1.20 -10.51 9.39
CA THR A 78 -2.56 -9.97 9.24
C THR A 78 -2.54 -8.44 9.24
N SER A 79 -3.21 -7.82 8.26
CA SER A 79 -3.36 -6.37 8.21
C SER A 79 -4.05 -5.84 9.46
N GLY A 80 -3.61 -4.67 9.94
CA GLY A 80 -4.23 -4.01 11.09
C GLY A 80 -5.66 -3.52 10.85
N ILE A 81 -6.06 -3.43 9.57
CA ILE A 81 -7.41 -3.06 9.16
C ILE A 81 -8.01 -4.17 8.31
N LYS A 82 -9.30 -4.41 8.48
CA LYS A 82 -10.07 -5.29 7.61
C LYS A 82 -10.80 -4.45 6.58
N THR A 83 -10.68 -4.84 5.31
CA THR A 83 -11.33 -4.20 4.17
C THR A 83 -12.18 -5.23 3.40
N PRO A 84 -13.11 -4.77 2.54
CA PRO A 84 -13.86 -5.66 1.66
C PRO A 84 -12.97 -6.44 0.67
N SER A 85 -11.83 -5.88 0.28
CA SER A 85 -10.84 -6.54 -0.58
C SER A 85 -9.97 -7.47 0.26
N ILE A 86 -10.19 -8.78 0.14
CA ILE A 86 -9.50 -9.79 0.96
C ILE A 86 -7.98 -9.73 0.79
N GLU A 87 -7.50 -9.34 -0.38
CA GLU A 87 -6.08 -9.18 -0.71
C GLU A 87 -5.40 -8.13 0.18
N ASN A 88 -6.14 -7.10 0.62
CA ASN A 88 -5.62 -6.03 1.47
C ASN A 88 -5.61 -6.41 2.96
N ASN A 89 -6.22 -7.55 3.31
CA ASN A 89 -6.29 -8.01 4.70
C ASN A 89 -5.04 -8.80 5.10
N THR A 90 -4.14 -9.05 4.16
CA THR A 90 -2.82 -9.65 4.39
C THR A 90 -1.74 -8.65 4.00
N SER A 91 -0.83 -8.38 4.93
CA SER A 91 0.33 -7.53 4.69
C SER A 91 1.52 -8.35 4.20
N TYR A 92 2.24 -7.82 3.22
CA TYR A 92 3.42 -8.45 2.66
C TYR A 92 4.62 -7.51 2.71
N ALA A 93 5.77 -8.04 3.07
CA ALA A 93 7.03 -7.34 2.96
C ALA A 93 8.17 -8.25 2.51
N THR A 94 9.22 -7.64 1.98
CA THR A 94 10.50 -8.30 1.75
C THR A 94 11.52 -7.76 2.73
N TYR A 95 12.06 -8.65 3.56
CA TYR A 95 13.08 -8.36 4.54
C TYR A 95 14.47 -8.58 3.97
N PHE A 96 15.34 -7.59 4.18
CA PHE A 96 16.74 -7.57 3.79
C PHE A 96 17.57 -7.44 5.07
N PRO A 97 17.94 -8.54 5.73
CA PRO A 97 18.72 -8.48 6.97
C PRO A 97 20.16 -8.02 6.71
N HIS A 98 20.69 -7.20 7.63
CA HIS A 98 22.13 -7.09 7.80
C HIS A 98 22.65 -8.30 8.62
N GLU A 99 23.86 -8.79 8.30
CA GLU A 99 24.45 -10.00 8.89
C GLU A 99 24.60 -9.92 10.41
N THR A 100 24.84 -8.71 10.93
CA THR A 100 24.86 -8.45 12.37
C THR A 100 23.66 -7.62 12.79
N ASN A 101 23.02 -8.00 13.90
CA ASN A 101 21.88 -7.28 14.44
C ASN A 101 22.33 -5.96 15.10
N LYS A 102 22.41 -4.90 14.30
CA LYS A 102 22.79 -3.55 14.75
C LYS A 102 21.65 -2.77 15.41
N LYS A 103 20.46 -3.39 15.61
CA LYS A 103 19.25 -2.75 16.14
C LYS A 103 18.80 -1.50 15.37
N SER A 104 19.19 -1.38 14.09
CA SER A 104 18.81 -0.29 13.19
C SER A 104 18.14 -0.87 11.95
N ALA A 105 16.99 -0.31 11.59
CA ALA A 105 16.25 -0.73 10.40
C ALA A 105 15.68 0.47 9.64
N VAL A 106 15.49 0.30 8.34
CA VAL A 106 14.79 1.24 7.45
C VAL A 106 13.57 0.56 6.86
N LEU A 107 12.43 1.25 6.93
CA LEU A 107 11.20 0.87 6.23
C LEU A 107 11.14 1.59 4.88
N VAL A 108 10.98 0.83 3.81
CA VAL A 108 10.85 1.35 2.44
C VAL A 108 9.39 1.23 1.99
N LEU A 109 8.74 2.38 1.84
CA LEU A 109 7.39 2.52 1.30
C LEU A 109 7.48 2.83 -0.19
N PRO A 110 7.12 1.90 -1.09
CA PRO A 110 7.14 2.18 -2.52
C PRO A 110 6.02 3.15 -2.94
N HIS A 111 6.16 3.75 -4.13
CA HIS A 111 5.08 4.51 -4.75
C HIS A 111 3.96 3.58 -5.26
N TRP A 112 2.78 4.16 -5.50
CA TRP A 112 1.62 3.44 -6.03
C TRP A 112 1.94 2.76 -7.37
N ASN A 113 1.53 1.50 -7.54
CA ASN A 113 1.85 0.63 -8.69
C ASN A 113 3.32 0.24 -8.86
N ALA A 114 4.17 0.40 -7.83
CA ALA A 114 5.52 -0.13 -7.88
C ALA A 114 5.50 -1.67 -7.98
N LYS A 115 6.32 -2.21 -8.90
CA LYS A 115 6.46 -3.66 -9.06
C LYS A 115 7.14 -4.28 -7.82
N ALA A 116 6.94 -5.58 -7.60
CA ALA A 116 7.45 -6.30 -6.44
C ALA A 116 8.96 -6.08 -6.19
N GLY A 117 9.78 -6.11 -7.25
CA GLY A 117 11.24 -5.92 -7.14
C GLY A 117 11.72 -4.47 -7.12
N THR A 118 10.83 -3.48 -7.27
CA THR A 118 11.24 -2.07 -7.21
C THR A 118 11.80 -1.75 -5.83
N TYR A 119 12.93 -1.03 -5.79
CA TYR A 119 13.70 -0.67 -4.59
C TYR A 119 14.53 -1.78 -3.93
N PHE A 120 14.57 -3.00 -4.46
CA PHE A 120 15.41 -4.06 -3.88
C PHE A 120 16.89 -3.72 -3.84
N ASP A 121 17.41 -3.06 -4.88
CA ASP A 121 18.80 -2.63 -4.91
C ASP A 121 19.10 -1.52 -3.89
N LEU A 122 18.10 -0.67 -3.60
CA LEU A 122 18.19 0.31 -2.52
C LEU A 122 18.23 -0.37 -1.15
N CYS A 123 17.38 -1.39 -0.93
CA CYS A 123 17.42 -2.18 0.30
C CYS A 123 18.78 -2.89 0.49
N LYS A 124 19.31 -3.50 -0.57
CA LYS A 124 20.65 -4.10 -0.55
C LYS A 124 21.75 -3.07 -0.28
N PHE A 125 21.59 -1.83 -0.77
CA PHE A 125 22.51 -0.76 -0.45
C PHE A 125 22.48 -0.39 1.04
N PHE A 126 21.29 -0.32 1.67
CA PHE A 126 21.17 -0.12 3.11
C PHE A 126 21.90 -1.20 3.92
N ASN A 127 21.78 -2.46 3.50
CA ASN A 127 22.52 -3.54 4.15
C ASN A 127 24.04 -3.30 4.08
N LYS A 128 24.58 -2.86 2.94
CA LYS A 128 26.02 -2.56 2.80
C LYS A 128 26.51 -1.46 3.76
N VAL A 129 25.65 -0.52 4.14
CA VAL A 129 25.98 0.53 5.11
C VAL A 129 25.58 0.17 6.55
N GLY A 130 25.18 -1.08 6.80
CA GLY A 130 24.93 -1.61 8.14
C GLY A 130 23.50 -1.49 8.65
N ILE A 131 22.52 -1.28 7.78
CA ILE A 131 21.11 -1.08 8.16
C ILE A 131 20.28 -2.20 7.54
N SER A 132 19.53 -2.95 8.36
CA SER A 132 18.54 -3.89 7.81
C SER A 132 17.42 -3.11 7.13
N ALA A 133 16.91 -3.59 6.00
CA ALA A 133 15.81 -2.94 5.30
C ALA A 133 14.57 -3.84 5.22
N LEU A 134 13.38 -3.24 5.33
CA LEU A 134 12.11 -3.90 5.11
C LEU A 134 11.35 -3.12 4.05
N ARG A 135 11.03 -3.75 2.92
CA ARG A 135 10.23 -3.12 1.85
C ARG A 135 8.80 -3.63 1.93
N LEU A 136 7.84 -2.73 2.12
CA LEU A 136 6.42 -3.08 2.11
C LEU A 136 5.88 -3.25 0.69
N THR A 137 4.97 -4.19 0.51
CA THR A 137 4.05 -4.21 -0.62
C THR A 137 2.80 -3.46 -0.19
N LEU A 138 2.58 -2.30 -0.79
CA LEU A 138 1.35 -1.56 -0.57
C LEU A 138 0.23 -2.15 -1.44
N PRO A 139 -1.02 -2.14 -0.95
CA PRO A 139 -2.20 -2.53 -1.72
C PRO A 139 -2.42 -1.65 -2.96
#